data_AF-A0A972X4Q5-F1
#
_entry.id   AF-A0A972X4Q5-F1
#
_cell.length_a   1.000
_cell.length_b   1.000
_cell.length_c   1.000
_cell.angle_alpha   90.00
_cell.angle_beta   90.00
_cell.angle_gamma   90.00
#
_symmetry.space_group_name_H-M   'P 1'
#
loop_
_entity.id
_entity.type
_entity.pdbx_description
1 polymer ?
#
loop_
_entity_poly.entity_id
_entity_poly.type
_entity_poly.pdbx_seq_one_letter_code
_entity_poly.pdbx_strand_id
1 'polypeptide(L)'
;MRSGYLLVLCCSIFSVVAEGSYRVYQLRLRHYDQVGKKKINRVLLTSMDPVQYQSFHKGPLAMQVEMLDTWYCPGDTSLKKYCNKPKEPIDRGPASLDHPKRNKIPFNFQPVIP
;
A
#
# COMPACT_ATOMS: atom_id res chain seq x y z
N MET A 1 25.00 -45.35 -13.45
CA MET A 1 24.77 -44.21 -12.52
C MET A 1 25.16 -42.85 -13.15
N ARG A 2 24.76 -42.53 -14.40
CA ARG A 2 25.11 -41.26 -15.07
C ARG A 2 23.91 -40.43 -15.54
N SER A 3 22.70 -40.99 -15.54
CA SER A 3 21.49 -40.33 -16.07
C SER A 3 20.86 -39.30 -15.11
N GLY A 4 21.05 -39.46 -13.80
CA GLY A 4 20.47 -38.55 -12.79
C GLY A 4 21.11 -37.14 -12.77
N TYR A 5 22.40 -37.04 -13.11
CA TYR A 5 23.11 -35.76 -13.12
C TYR A 5 22.63 -34.82 -14.22
N LEU A 6 22.20 -35.36 -15.37
CA LEU A 6 21.67 -34.57 -16.48
C LEU A 6 20.36 -33.87 -16.09
N LEU A 7 19.54 -34.52 -15.28
CA LEU A 7 18.24 -34.01 -14.82
C LEU A 7 18.42 -32.91 -13.75
N VAL A 8 19.40 -33.07 -12.85
CA VAL A 8 19.74 -32.06 -11.84
C VAL A 8 20.35 -30.80 -12.49
N LEU A 9 21.19 -30.97 -13.52
CA LEU A 9 21.80 -29.84 -14.25
C LEU A 9 20.78 -29.06 -15.10
N CYS A 10 19.69 -29.70 -15.52
CA CYS A 10 18.60 -29.05 -16.27
C CYS A 10 17.66 -28.23 -15.38
N CYS A 11 17.56 -28.54 -14.08
CA CYS A 11 16.70 -27.79 -13.15
C CYS A 11 17.33 -26.47 -12.66
N SER A 12 18.65 -26.29 -12.73
CA SER A 12 19.32 -25.08 -12.24
C SER A 12 19.21 -23.86 -13.16
N ILE A 13 18.88 -24.06 -14.44
CA ILE A 13 18.72 -22.99 -15.44
C ILE A 13 17.37 -22.25 -15.34
N PHE A 14 16.43 -22.69 -14.50
CA PHE A 14 15.14 -22.03 -14.28
C PHE A 14 15.11 -21.11 -13.06
N SER A 15 16.23 -20.44 -12.75
CA SER A 15 16.23 -19.40 -11.72
C SER A 15 15.58 -18.13 -12.28
N VAL A 16 14.25 -18.05 -12.17
CA VAL A 16 13.48 -16.84 -12.49
C VAL A 16 13.88 -15.71 -11.56
N VAL A 17 14.14 -14.53 -12.15
CA VAL A 17 14.34 -13.29 -11.40
C VAL A 17 12.97 -12.87 -10.86
N ALA A 18 12.75 -13.06 -9.57
CA ALA A 18 11.53 -12.62 -8.91
C ALA A 18 11.62 -11.12 -8.65
N GLU A 19 10.96 -10.33 -9.48
CA GLU A 19 10.71 -8.91 -9.17
C GLU A 19 9.62 -8.84 -8.11
N GLY A 20 10.02 -8.55 -6.87
CA GLY A 20 9.05 -8.23 -5.82
C GLY A 20 8.30 -6.96 -6.21
N SER A 21 7.03 -6.85 -5.87
CA SER A 21 6.35 -5.55 -5.83
C SER A 21 5.65 -5.43 -4.49
N TYR A 22 5.54 -4.22 -3.99
CA TYR A 22 4.86 -3.97 -2.73
C TYR A 22 4.02 -2.71 -2.81
N ARG A 23 3.08 -2.57 -1.88
CA ARG A 23 2.20 -1.41 -1.82
C ARG A 23 2.64 -0.50 -0.69
N VAL A 24 2.66 0.80 -0.95
CA VAL A 24 2.92 1.84 0.05
C VAL A 24 1.59 2.47 0.42
N TYR A 25 1.39 2.70 1.71
CA TYR A 25 0.23 3.36 2.27
C TYR A 25 0.66 4.64 2.97
N GLN A 26 -0.05 5.73 2.66
CA GLN A 26 0.05 6.98 3.41
C GLN A 26 -1.06 7.03 4.44
N LEU A 27 -0.69 6.90 5.72
CA LEU A 27 -1.63 6.81 6.83
C LEU A 27 -1.58 8.08 7.67
N ARG A 28 -2.74 8.54 8.12
CA ARG A 28 -2.88 9.55 9.18
C ARG A 28 -3.23 8.86 10.50
N LEU A 29 -2.39 9.07 11.50
CA LEU A 29 -2.60 8.58 12.85
C LEU A 29 -3.19 9.68 13.73
N ARG A 30 -4.26 9.35 14.44
CA ARG A 30 -4.87 10.20 15.46
C ARG A 30 -4.90 9.44 16.79
N HIS A 31 -4.19 9.95 17.78
CA HIS A 31 -4.25 9.42 19.15
C HIS A 31 -5.15 10.28 20.00
N TYR A 32 -6.02 9.63 20.77
CA TYR A 32 -6.88 10.27 21.75
C TYR A 32 -6.37 9.94 23.15
N ASP A 33 -6.36 10.94 24.03
CA ASP A 33 -6.12 10.75 25.46
C ASP A 33 -7.34 10.10 26.14
N GLN A 34 -7.23 9.69 27.40
CA GLN A 34 -8.34 9.09 28.16
C GLN A 34 -9.55 10.03 28.32
N VAL A 35 -9.34 11.34 28.14
CA VAL A 35 -10.38 12.39 28.14
C VAL A 35 -10.88 12.72 26.72
N GLY A 36 -10.52 11.91 25.71
CA GLY A 36 -10.94 12.10 24.31
C GLY A 36 -10.26 13.27 23.58
N LYS A 37 -9.27 13.93 24.18
CA LYS A 37 -8.52 15.02 23.53
C LYS A 37 -7.49 14.46 22.54
N LYS A 38 -7.43 15.03 21.33
CA LYS A 38 -6.45 14.66 20.30
C LYS A 38 -5.04 15.04 20.76
N LYS A 39 -4.17 14.05 20.94
CA LYS A 39 -2.80 14.25 21.43
C LYS A 39 -1.76 14.20 20.31
N ILE A 40 -1.98 13.39 19.29
CA ILE A 40 -1.04 13.21 18.17
C ILE A 40 -1.83 13.16 16.88
N ASN A 41 -1.45 13.98 15.90
CA ASN A 41 -1.91 13.93 14.52
C ASN A 41 -0.68 13.88 13.60
N ARG A 42 -0.33 12.72 13.07
CA ARG A 42 0.86 12.52 12.23
C ARG A 42 0.51 11.77 10.97
N VAL A 43 1.14 12.14 9.86
CA VAL A 43 1.12 11.38 8.60
C VAL A 43 2.40 10.57 8.49
N LEU A 44 2.29 9.31 8.09
CA LEU A 44 3.43 8.42 7.85
C LEU A 44 3.24 7.57 6.60
N LEU A 45 4.34 6.99 6.13
CA LEU A 45 4.35 5.98 5.08
C LEU A 45 4.67 4.62 5.69
N THR A 46 3.96 3.58 5.23
CA THR A 46 4.16 2.19 5.66
C THR A 46 3.83 1.22 4.54
N SER A 47 4.35 -0.01 4.62
CA SER A 47 3.94 -1.13 3.77
C SER A 47 2.73 -1.90 4.33
N MET A 48 2.34 -1.62 5.58
CA MET A 48 1.16 -2.21 6.22
C MET A 48 -0.10 -1.45 5.82
N ASP A 49 -1.16 -2.15 5.47
CA ASP A 49 -2.45 -1.52 5.28
C ASP A 49 -2.99 -0.92 6.62
N PRO A 50 -4.02 -0.06 6.59
CA PRO A 50 -4.52 0.58 7.81
C PRO A 50 -4.93 -0.40 8.92
N VAL A 51 -5.52 -1.55 8.55
CA VAL A 51 -6.00 -2.57 9.49
C VAL A 51 -4.83 -3.33 10.09
N GLN A 52 -3.84 -3.68 9.26
CA GLN A 52 -2.58 -4.28 9.71
C GLN A 52 -1.81 -3.34 10.63
N TYR A 53 -1.65 -2.08 10.24
CA TYR A 53 -0.96 -1.07 11.03
C TYR A 53 -1.64 -0.87 12.37
N GLN A 54 -2.98 -0.72 12.36
CA GLN A 54 -3.75 -0.59 13.58
C GLN A 54 -3.59 -1.81 14.47
N SER A 55 -3.68 -3.02 13.91
CA SER A 55 -3.57 -4.29 14.66
C SER A 55 -2.18 -4.51 15.26
N PHE A 56 -1.13 -4.19 14.52
CA PHE A 56 0.25 -4.32 14.97
C PHE A 56 0.62 -3.28 16.05
N HIS A 57 0.07 -2.07 15.95
CA HIS A 57 0.35 -0.97 16.87
C HIS A 57 -0.76 -0.70 17.90
N LYS A 58 -1.65 -1.68 18.19
CA LYS A 58 -2.66 -1.53 19.26
C LYS A 58 -1.98 -1.36 20.61
N GLY A 59 -1.75 -0.11 21.00
CA GLY A 59 -1.38 0.28 22.36
C GLY A 59 -2.61 0.41 23.27
N PRO A 60 -2.42 0.78 24.54
CA PRO A 60 -3.50 0.95 25.51
C PRO A 60 -4.41 2.16 25.25
N LEU A 61 -4.06 3.04 24.30
CA LEU A 61 -4.83 4.24 23.95
C LEU A 61 -5.58 4.05 22.63
N ALA A 62 -6.75 4.69 22.52
CA ALA A 62 -7.54 4.71 21.30
C ALA A 62 -6.75 5.40 20.17
N MET A 63 -6.20 4.61 19.24
CA MET A 63 -5.56 5.06 18.02
C MET A 63 -6.52 4.88 16.84
N GLN A 64 -6.84 5.97 16.16
CA GLN A 64 -7.56 5.98 14.89
C GLN A 64 -6.55 6.08 13.75
N VAL A 65 -6.67 5.18 12.78
CA VAL A 65 -5.81 5.11 11.59
C VAL A 65 -6.69 5.39 10.36
N GLU A 66 -6.34 6.42 9.59
CA GLU A 66 -7.06 6.85 8.39
C GLU A 66 -6.13 6.70 7.18
N MET A 67 -6.61 6.08 6.09
CA MET A 67 -5.85 5.97 4.84
C MET A 67 -6.03 7.24 4.00
N LEU A 68 -4.93 7.93 3.69
CA LEU A 68 -4.95 9.10 2.82
C LEU A 68 -4.71 8.73 1.37
N ASP A 69 -3.78 7.83 1.12
CA ASP A 69 -3.39 7.43 -0.23
C ASP A 69 -2.67 6.09 -0.25
N THR A 70 -2.52 5.51 -1.44
CA THR A 70 -1.74 4.30 -1.67
C THR A 70 -1.23 4.22 -3.10
N TRP A 71 -0.02 3.67 -3.28
CA TRP A 71 0.56 3.42 -4.59
C TRP A 71 1.38 2.13 -4.60
N TYR A 72 1.56 1.58 -5.80
CA TYR A 72 2.43 0.44 -6.02
C TYR A 72 3.88 0.87 -6.17
N CYS A 73 4.75 0.04 -5.62
CA CYS A 73 6.18 0.19 -5.68
C CYS A 73 6.81 -1.04 -6.33
N PRO A 74 7.61 -0.88 -7.39
CA PRO A 74 8.47 -1.96 -7.83
C PRO A 74 9.45 -2.28 -6.71
N GLY A 75 9.78 -3.57 -6.55
CA GLY A 75 10.73 -4.08 -5.57
C GLY A 75 12.11 -3.55 -5.92
N ASP A 76 12.45 -2.43 -5.29
CA ASP A 76 13.69 -1.72 -5.53
C ASP A 76 14.72 -2.09 -4.45
N THR A 77 15.92 -2.48 -4.87
CA THR A 77 17.07 -2.80 -4.01
C THR A 77 17.94 -1.58 -3.69
N SER A 78 17.56 -0.37 -4.15
CA SER A 78 18.32 0.88 -4.01
C SER A 78 18.41 1.47 -2.59
N LEU A 79 18.21 0.65 -1.54
CA LEU A 79 18.26 1.01 -0.11
C LEU A 79 17.25 2.09 0.33
N LYS A 80 16.35 2.53 -0.56
CA LYS A 80 15.26 3.44 -0.21
C LYS A 80 14.16 2.68 0.52
N LYS A 81 13.61 3.30 1.57
CA LYS A 81 12.54 2.68 2.36
C LYS A 81 11.21 2.57 1.61
N TYR A 82 10.88 3.58 0.79
CA TYR A 82 9.67 3.64 -0.04
C TYR A 82 9.98 4.36 -1.36
N CYS A 83 9.40 3.94 -2.49
CA CYS A 83 9.49 4.72 -3.72
C CYS A 83 8.58 5.95 -3.70
N ASN A 84 8.89 6.90 -4.59
CA ASN A 84 8.09 8.10 -4.76
C ASN A 84 6.69 7.76 -5.29
N LYS A 85 5.69 8.48 -4.79
CA LYS A 85 4.34 8.44 -5.33
C LYS A 85 4.38 8.85 -6.82
N PRO A 86 3.72 8.10 -7.73
CA PRO A 86 3.55 8.51 -9.11
C PRO A 86 2.88 9.90 -9.18
N LYS A 87 3.44 10.81 -9.97
CA LYS A 87 2.86 12.15 -10.18
C LYS A 87 1.66 12.13 -11.11
N GLU A 88 1.60 11.12 -11.97
CA GLU A 88 0.54 10.97 -12.96
C GLU A 88 -0.62 10.15 -12.39
N PRO A 89 -1.86 10.50 -12.71
CA PRO A 89 -3.01 9.67 -12.39
C PRO A 89 -2.81 8.31 -13.06
N ILE A 90 -2.78 7.26 -12.25
CA ILE A 90 -2.69 5.88 -12.75
C ILE A 90 -3.96 5.64 -13.56
N ASP A 91 -3.81 5.41 -14.86
CA ASP A 91 -4.93 5.02 -15.71
C ASP A 91 -5.44 3.66 -15.23
N ARG A 92 -6.64 3.63 -14.65
CA ARG A 92 -7.21 2.41 -14.03
C ARG A 92 -7.82 1.47 -15.08
N GLY A 93 -7.32 1.53 -16.31
CA GLY A 93 -7.87 0.83 -17.46
C GLY A 93 -9.19 1.44 -17.96
N PRO A 94 -9.92 0.76 -18.85
CA PRO A 94 -11.13 1.31 -19.49
C PRO A 94 -12.23 1.66 -18.49
N ALA A 95 -12.28 1.02 -17.31
CA ALA A 95 -13.18 1.39 -16.22
C ALA A 95 -12.93 2.80 -15.62
N SER A 96 -11.75 3.39 -15.89
CA SER A 96 -11.40 4.76 -15.51
C SER A 96 -11.91 5.80 -16.51
N LEU A 97 -12.09 5.41 -17.78
CA LEU A 97 -12.48 6.30 -18.87
C LEU A 97 -13.95 6.74 -18.77
N ASP A 98 -14.82 5.82 -18.34
CA ASP A 98 -16.26 6.07 -18.18
C ASP A 98 -16.63 6.65 -16.81
N HIS A 99 -15.67 6.79 -15.89
CA HIS A 99 -15.97 7.34 -14.59
C HIS A 99 -16.19 8.87 -14.70
N PRO A 100 -17.38 9.39 -14.34
CA PRO A 100 -17.57 10.83 -14.29
C PRO A 100 -16.50 11.45 -13.39
N LYS A 101 -15.77 12.43 -13.91
CA LYS A 101 -14.82 13.22 -13.11
C LYS A 101 -15.52 13.64 -11.82
N ARG A 102 -14.84 13.57 -10.66
CA ARG A 102 -15.44 13.78 -9.33
C ARG A 102 -16.31 15.04 -9.24
N ASN A 103 -15.93 16.11 -9.95
CA ASN A 103 -16.64 17.38 -10.04
C ASN A 103 -17.96 17.33 -10.83
N LYS A 104 -18.24 16.25 -11.56
CA LYS A 104 -19.48 15.98 -12.30
C LYS A 104 -20.39 14.97 -11.60
N ILE A 105 -19.96 14.38 -10.49
CA ILE A 105 -20.79 13.45 -9.72
C ILE A 105 -21.68 14.28 -8.79
N PRO A 106 -23.02 14.16 -8.86
CA PRO A 106 -23.92 14.82 -7.93
C PRO A 106 -23.52 14.43 -6.50
N PHE A 107 -23.58 15.38 -5.57
CA PHE A 107 -23.06 15.22 -4.22
C PHE A 107 -23.51 13.91 -3.54
N ASN A 108 -24.77 13.51 -3.76
CA ASN A 108 -25.37 12.29 -3.20
C ASN A 108 -24.80 10.97 -3.75
N PHE A 109 -24.05 10.99 -4.84
CA PHE A 109 -23.41 9.82 -5.46
C PHE A 109 -21.89 9.84 -5.34
N GLN A 110 -21.33 10.85 -4.68
CA GLN A 110 -19.90 10.84 -4.41
C GLN A 110 -19.61 9.72 -3.41
N PRO A 111 -18.61 8.85 -3.65
CA PRO A 111 -18.26 7.83 -2.68
C PRO A 111 -17.93 8.52 -1.36
N VAL A 112 -18.70 8.18 -0.32
CA VAL A 112 -18.43 8.65 1.04
C VAL A 112 -17.09 8.04 1.41
N ILE A 113 -16.05 8.87 1.45
CA ILE A 113 -14.77 8.48 2.01
C ILE A 113 -15.01 8.42 3.52
N PRO A 114 -15.00 7.23 4.15
CA PRO A 114 -15.24 7.10 5.58
C PRO A 114 -14.14 7.79 6.41
#